data_AF-A0A3S9FC07-F1
#
_entry.id   AF-A0A3S9FC07-F1
#
_cell.length_a   1.000
_cell.length_b   1.000
_cell.length_c   1.000
_cell.angle_alpha   90.00
_cell.angle_beta   90.00
_cell.angle_gamma   90.00
#
_symmetry.space_group_name_H-M   'P 1'
#
loop_
_entity.id
_entity.type
_entity.pdbx_description
1 polymer ?
#
loop_
_entity_poly.entity_id
_entity_poly.type
_entity_poly.pdbx_seq_one_letter_code
_entity_poly.pdbx_strand_id
1 'polypeptide(L)'
;MTMRPDTAIVLAAGLGKRMRPITDTIPKPLVRIAGKTLLDWGLDSLAAAGVGTAVVNVHYLPEQIVAHVAARRAPRIVISDESDRLLDSAGGIVKALPELGQQPFYILNADTFWIDHGPLNLGRLALAWDAAKMDILLMLADLHQATGHCGSTDFLVAPDGALRRSKGDPAGLIYAGAAIIHPRLFKDAPAEPHSLNAYFDKAIAGGRLFGMPMHGHWITVGTPDAIPLAEDAVAGALIGSQ
;
A
#
# COMPACT_ATOMS: atom_id res chain seq x y z
N MET A 1 15.91 -8.84 18.09
CA MET A 1 14.61 -8.15 18.27
C MET A 1 14.08 -7.83 16.89
N THR A 2 12.93 -8.35 16.49
CA THR A 2 12.27 -8.00 15.23
C THR A 2 11.85 -6.53 15.31
N MET A 3 12.52 -5.67 14.56
CA MET A 3 12.29 -4.23 14.59
C MET A 3 11.02 -3.94 13.78
N ARG A 4 9.96 -3.50 14.47
CA ARG A 4 8.75 -3.00 13.83
C ARG A 4 9.05 -1.63 13.20
N PRO A 5 8.73 -1.41 11.92
CA PRO A 5 8.83 -0.07 11.33
C PRO A 5 7.96 0.95 12.08
N ASP A 6 8.53 2.12 12.37
CA ASP A 6 7.83 3.25 13.01
C ASP A 6 7.32 4.29 11.99
N THR A 7 7.84 4.22 10.76
CA THR A 7 7.47 5.12 9.68
C THR A 7 6.78 4.37 8.54
N ALA A 8 5.95 5.10 7.81
CA ALA A 8 5.26 4.62 6.63
C ALA A 8 5.13 5.72 5.58
N ILE A 9 4.93 5.33 4.32
CA ILE A 9 4.43 6.20 3.27
C ILE A 9 3.12 5.65 2.71
N VAL A 10 2.14 6.52 2.51
CA VAL A 10 0.89 6.22 1.81
C VAL A 10 0.91 6.92 0.45
N LEU A 11 0.87 6.14 -0.62
CA LEU A 11 0.92 6.60 -2.01
C LEU A 11 -0.44 7.13 -2.47
N ALA A 12 -0.66 8.43 -2.31
CA ALA A 12 -1.93 9.13 -2.53
C ALA A 12 -1.90 10.16 -3.69
N ALA A 13 -0.77 10.30 -4.40
CA ALA A 13 -0.60 11.26 -5.49
C ALA A 13 -1.27 10.87 -6.84
N GLY A 14 -1.90 9.69 -6.94
CA GLY A 14 -2.43 9.16 -8.20
C GLY A 14 -3.59 9.97 -8.80
N LEU A 15 -3.61 10.09 -10.13
CA LEU A 15 -4.63 10.87 -10.88
C LEU A 15 -6.05 10.25 -10.88
N GLY A 16 -6.21 9.01 -10.45
CA GLY A 16 -7.52 8.37 -10.35
C GLY A 16 -8.32 8.20 -11.66
N LYS A 17 -7.74 8.39 -12.85
CA LYS A 17 -8.45 8.52 -14.14
C LYS A 17 -9.54 7.46 -14.44
N ARG A 18 -9.38 6.23 -13.96
CA ARG A 18 -10.35 5.13 -14.14
C ARG A 18 -11.60 5.24 -13.24
N MET A 19 -11.57 6.14 -12.26
CA MET A 19 -12.65 6.44 -11.32
C MET A 19 -13.47 7.67 -11.75
N ARG A 20 -13.36 8.12 -13.00
CA ARG A 20 -14.22 9.22 -13.50
C ARG A 20 -15.66 8.73 -13.67
N PRO A 21 -16.68 9.58 -13.43
CA PRO A 21 -16.57 11.02 -13.15
C PRO A 21 -16.35 11.39 -11.66
N ILE A 22 -16.35 10.42 -10.74
CA ILE A 22 -16.17 10.67 -9.30
C ILE A 22 -14.88 11.45 -9.04
N THR A 23 -13.80 11.03 -9.70
CA THR A 23 -12.49 11.66 -9.55
C THR A 23 -12.29 12.96 -10.28
N ASP A 24 -13.30 13.53 -10.95
CA ASP A 24 -13.18 14.88 -11.52
C ASP A 24 -13.26 15.98 -10.44
N THR A 25 -13.82 15.66 -9.26
CA THR A 25 -14.01 16.61 -8.16
C THR A 25 -13.45 16.14 -6.82
N ILE A 26 -13.16 14.85 -6.67
CA ILE A 26 -12.66 14.24 -5.42
C ILE A 26 -11.43 13.39 -5.74
N PRO A 27 -10.26 13.58 -5.10
CA PRO A 27 -9.12 12.70 -5.35
C PRO A 27 -9.43 11.28 -4.91
N LYS A 28 -8.95 10.28 -5.66
CA LYS A 28 -9.26 8.85 -5.42
C LYS A 28 -9.09 8.42 -3.94
N PRO A 29 -8.03 8.81 -3.22
CA PRO A 29 -7.86 8.46 -1.80
C PRO A 29 -9.02 8.90 -0.88
N LEU A 30 -9.80 9.92 -1.28
CA LEU A 30 -10.93 10.44 -0.52
C LEU A 30 -12.29 9.83 -0.92
N VAL A 31 -12.32 8.90 -1.89
CA VAL A 31 -13.51 8.09 -2.16
C VAL A 31 -13.84 7.26 -0.92
N ARG A 32 -15.12 7.24 -0.55
CA ARG A 32 -15.58 6.56 0.66
C ARG A 32 -16.14 5.18 0.35
N ILE A 33 -15.76 4.22 1.19
CA ILE A 33 -16.35 2.89 1.30
C ILE A 33 -16.75 2.67 2.76
N ALA A 34 -18.00 2.30 3.00
CA ALA A 34 -18.59 2.07 4.32
C ALA A 34 -18.40 3.28 5.25
N GLY A 35 -18.60 4.48 4.70
CA GLY A 35 -18.46 5.75 5.42
C GLY A 35 -17.03 6.22 5.69
N LYS A 36 -16.01 5.44 5.31
CA LYS A 36 -14.59 5.74 5.53
C LYS A 36 -13.84 5.94 4.21
N THR A 37 -12.93 6.91 4.13
CA THR A 37 -12.14 7.13 2.91
C THR A 37 -11.13 5.99 2.68
N LEU A 38 -10.76 5.72 1.42
CA LEU A 38 -9.68 4.75 1.11
C LEU A 38 -8.37 5.10 1.84
N LEU A 39 -8.06 6.39 1.95
CA LEU A 39 -6.92 6.89 2.71
C LEU A 39 -7.04 6.55 4.21
N ASP A 40 -8.20 6.76 4.82
CA ASP A 40 -8.42 6.46 6.23
C ASP A 40 -8.34 4.97 6.53
N TRP A 41 -8.78 4.10 5.62
CA TRP A 41 -8.59 2.65 5.79
C TRP A 41 -7.11 2.29 5.96
N GLY A 42 -6.23 2.84 5.11
CA GLY A 42 -4.79 2.62 5.22
C GLY A 42 -4.17 3.26 6.47
N LEU A 43 -4.55 4.50 6.78
CA LEU A 43 -4.02 5.23 7.95
C LEU A 43 -4.47 4.61 9.27
N ASP A 44 -5.69 4.08 9.35
CA ASP A 44 -6.18 3.38 10.54
C ASP A 44 -5.47 2.03 10.73
N SER A 45 -5.18 1.29 9.65
CA SER A 45 -4.35 0.09 9.71
C SER A 45 -2.94 0.38 10.22
N LEU A 46 -2.33 1.48 9.78
CA LEU A 46 -1.03 1.94 10.27
C LEU A 46 -1.08 2.31 11.76
N ALA A 47 -2.12 3.04 12.19
CA ALA A 47 -2.32 3.38 13.59
C ALA A 47 -2.50 2.13 14.47
N ALA A 48 -3.30 1.16 14.02
CA ALA A 48 -3.51 -0.11 14.71
C ALA A 48 -2.22 -0.94 14.82
N ALA A 49 -1.34 -0.86 13.81
CA ALA A 49 -0.02 -1.48 13.84
C ALA A 49 0.97 -0.75 14.76
N GLY A 50 0.63 0.43 15.26
CA GLY A 50 1.47 1.24 16.15
C GLY A 50 2.55 2.03 15.40
N VAL A 51 2.30 2.40 14.13
CA VAL A 51 3.19 3.28 13.36
C VAL A 51 3.09 4.71 13.90
N GLY A 52 4.21 5.34 14.22
CA GLY A 52 4.26 6.69 14.75
C GLY A 52 4.04 7.78 13.71
N THR A 53 4.63 7.64 12.52
CA THR A 53 4.58 8.67 11.45
C THR A 53 4.22 8.07 10.10
N ALA A 54 3.29 8.71 9.38
CA ALA A 54 2.98 8.41 7.99
C ALA A 54 3.21 9.63 7.12
N VAL A 55 4.06 9.47 6.10
CA VAL A 55 4.20 10.42 5.00
C VAL A 55 3.09 10.16 4.00
N VAL A 56 2.32 11.17 3.61
CA VAL A 56 1.29 11.08 2.58
C VAL A 56 1.72 11.95 1.41
N ASN A 57 1.97 11.34 0.25
CA ASN A 57 2.32 12.12 -0.94
C ASN A 57 1.05 12.61 -1.67
N VAL A 58 1.08 13.83 -2.17
CA VAL A 58 -0.10 14.48 -2.77
C VAL A 58 0.26 15.11 -4.12
N HIS A 59 -0.66 15.10 -5.08
CA HIS A 59 -0.47 15.76 -6.38
C HIS A 59 -1.80 16.21 -6.98
N TYR A 60 -2.74 15.29 -7.16
CA TYR A 60 -4.05 15.61 -7.70
C TYR A 60 -5.00 16.10 -6.61
N LEU A 61 -5.52 17.32 -6.75
CA LEU A 61 -6.38 17.99 -5.75
C LEU A 61 -5.76 17.94 -4.33
N PRO A 62 -4.50 18.37 -4.17
CA PRO A 62 -3.69 18.13 -2.98
C PRO A 62 -4.31 18.76 -1.73
N GLU A 63 -4.89 19.96 -1.89
CA GLU A 63 -5.55 20.72 -0.82
C GLU A 63 -6.65 19.92 -0.12
N GLN A 64 -7.39 19.07 -0.84
CA GLN A 64 -8.44 18.24 -0.24
C GLN A 64 -7.84 17.16 0.67
N ILE A 65 -6.75 16.52 0.25
CA ILE A 65 -6.07 15.50 1.06
C ILE A 65 -5.44 16.15 2.29
N VAL A 66 -4.75 17.28 2.11
CA VAL A 66 -4.14 18.06 3.20
C VAL A 66 -5.19 18.47 4.24
N ALA A 67 -6.32 19.01 3.80
CA ALA A 67 -7.41 19.39 4.69
C ALA A 67 -8.02 18.18 5.41
N HIS A 68 -8.22 17.06 4.71
CA HIS A 68 -8.78 15.83 5.29
C HIS A 68 -7.92 15.28 6.43
N VAL A 69 -6.60 15.26 6.27
CA VAL A 69 -5.69 14.65 7.26
C VAL A 69 -5.24 15.62 8.36
N ALA A 70 -5.54 16.92 8.26
CA ALA A 70 -5.03 17.95 9.17
C ALA A 70 -5.35 17.71 10.65
N ALA A 71 -6.51 17.10 10.94
CA ALA A 71 -6.94 16.81 12.32
C ALA A 71 -6.45 15.44 12.84
N ARG A 72 -5.85 14.60 11.98
CA ARG A 72 -5.41 13.25 12.37
C ARG A 72 -4.22 13.33 13.31
N ARG A 73 -4.28 12.56 14.41
CA ARG A 73 -3.23 12.48 15.43
C ARG A 73 -2.43 11.17 15.40
N ALA A 74 -3.01 10.11 14.84
CA ALA A 74 -2.42 8.78 14.79
C ALA A 74 -2.66 8.13 13.41
N PRO A 75 -1.59 7.75 12.68
CA PRO A 75 -0.21 8.22 12.87
C PRO A 75 -0.09 9.75 12.74
N ARG A 76 1.04 10.34 13.17
CA ARG A 76 1.39 11.72 12.80
C ARG A 76 1.52 11.80 11.29
N ILE A 77 0.89 12.77 10.66
CA ILE A 77 0.95 12.95 9.21
C ILE A 77 2.01 13.97 8.82
N VAL A 78 2.81 13.62 7.82
CA VAL A 78 3.73 14.52 7.12
C VAL A 78 3.33 14.53 5.64
N ILE A 79 3.23 15.70 5.03
CA ILE A 79 2.85 15.82 3.62
C ILE A 79 4.12 15.86 2.75
N SER A 80 4.18 15.00 1.74
CA SER A 80 5.15 15.08 0.65
C SER A 80 4.47 15.64 -0.60
N ASP A 81 4.62 16.94 -0.82
CA ASP A 81 3.87 17.64 -1.86
C ASP A 81 4.51 17.48 -3.25
N GLU A 82 3.84 16.81 -4.18
CA GLU A 82 4.23 16.62 -5.58
C GLU A 82 3.40 17.46 -6.57
N SER A 83 2.72 18.52 -6.11
CA SER A 83 1.80 19.34 -6.93
C SER A 83 2.44 19.88 -8.22
N ASP A 84 3.72 20.27 -8.17
CA ASP A 84 4.45 20.77 -9.34
C ASP A 84 4.71 19.68 -10.39
N ARG A 85 4.89 18.43 -9.96
CA ARG A 85 5.24 17.31 -10.82
C ARG A 85 4.97 15.96 -10.14
N LEU A 86 4.08 15.17 -10.74
CA LEU A 86 3.83 13.79 -10.32
C LEU A 86 5.08 12.93 -10.49
N LEU A 87 5.55 12.29 -9.41
CA LEU A 87 6.81 11.52 -9.39
C LEU A 87 6.59 10.01 -9.52
N ASP A 88 5.36 9.55 -9.77
CA ASP A 88 4.99 8.13 -9.71
C ASP A 88 5.35 7.52 -8.33
N SER A 89 5.20 6.22 -8.19
CA SER A 89 5.35 5.47 -6.94
C SER A 89 6.75 5.56 -6.34
N ALA A 90 7.81 5.20 -7.08
CA ALA A 90 9.16 5.20 -6.53
C ALA A 90 9.75 6.60 -6.42
N GLY A 91 9.49 7.49 -7.37
CA GLY A 91 9.94 8.88 -7.28
C GLY A 91 9.36 9.59 -6.05
N GLY A 92 8.08 9.35 -5.74
CA GLY A 92 7.44 9.87 -4.53
C GLY A 92 8.04 9.31 -3.24
N ILE A 93 8.39 8.02 -3.23
CA ILE A 93 9.13 7.40 -2.11
C ILE A 93 10.50 8.06 -1.93
N VAL A 94 11.27 8.22 -3.01
CA VAL A 94 12.60 8.84 -2.97
C VAL A 94 12.53 10.26 -2.42
N LYS A 95 11.55 11.06 -2.85
CA LYS A 95 11.30 12.40 -2.31
C LYS A 95 11.01 12.40 -0.81
N ALA A 96 10.28 11.41 -0.32
CA ALA A 96 9.88 11.26 1.07
C ALA A 96 10.98 10.67 2.00
N LEU A 97 12.08 10.14 1.46
CA LEU A 97 13.15 9.49 2.26
C LEU A 97 13.68 10.33 3.43
N PRO A 98 13.86 11.66 3.33
CA PRO A 98 14.32 12.48 4.46
C PRO A 98 13.40 12.37 5.69
N GLU A 99 12.09 12.20 5.49
CA GLU A 99 11.08 12.07 6.54
C GLU A 99 10.92 10.60 7.01
N LEU A 100 11.16 9.64 6.12
CA LEU A 100 11.05 8.20 6.41
C LEU A 100 12.27 7.66 7.19
N GLY A 101 13.44 8.29 7.01
CA GLY A 101 14.67 7.94 7.68
C GLY A 101 15.45 6.78 7.02
N GLN A 102 16.32 6.15 7.81
CA GLN A 102 17.26 5.11 7.34
C GLN A 102 16.83 3.68 7.70
N GLN A 103 15.76 3.53 8.48
CA GLN A 103 15.21 2.23 8.88
C GLN A 103 14.19 1.74 7.83
N PRO A 104 13.91 0.42 7.78
CA PRO A 104 12.80 -0.09 6.99
C PRO A 104 11.49 0.59 7.37
N PHE A 105 10.65 0.86 6.37
CA PHE A 105 9.36 1.56 6.52
C PHE A 105 8.25 0.84 5.76
N TYR A 106 7.00 1.08 6.13
CA TYR A 106 5.86 0.55 5.39
C TYR A 106 5.56 1.39 4.15
N ILE A 107 5.13 0.74 3.07
CA ILE A 107 4.49 1.39 1.92
C ILE A 107 3.05 0.90 1.87
N LEU A 108 2.09 1.81 1.76
CA LEU A 108 0.69 1.51 1.45
C LEU A 108 0.25 2.23 0.18
N ASN A 109 -0.51 1.56 -0.68
CA ASN A 109 -1.26 2.20 -1.76
C ASN A 109 -2.54 2.84 -1.20
N ALA A 110 -2.95 4.00 -1.72
CA ALA A 110 -4.17 4.69 -1.27
C ALA A 110 -5.43 4.32 -2.09
N ASP A 111 -5.40 3.20 -2.82
CA ASP A 111 -6.54 2.73 -3.62
C ASP A 111 -6.99 1.29 -3.34
N THR A 112 -6.32 0.67 -2.38
CA THR A 112 -6.58 -0.68 -1.90
C THR A 112 -6.61 -0.66 -0.39
N PHE A 113 -7.42 -1.51 0.22
CA PHE A 113 -7.41 -1.74 1.65
C PHE A 113 -7.79 -3.19 1.93
N TRP A 114 -7.78 -3.56 3.20
CA TRP A 114 -8.17 -4.89 3.62
C TRP A 114 -8.87 -4.85 4.97
N ILE A 115 -9.53 -5.96 5.28
CA ILE A 115 -10.14 -6.23 6.57
C ILE A 115 -9.40 -7.41 7.15
N ASP A 116 -8.73 -7.20 8.29
CA ASP A 116 -7.97 -8.25 8.97
C ASP A 116 -8.90 -9.32 9.53
N HIS A 117 -8.52 -10.59 9.38
CA HIS A 117 -9.10 -11.71 10.13
C HIS A 117 -8.01 -12.32 11.02
N GLY A 118 -8.11 -12.08 12.33
CA GLY A 118 -7.10 -12.49 13.32
C GLY A 118 -6.01 -11.43 13.52
N PRO A 119 -4.71 -11.81 13.61
CA PRO A 119 -3.63 -10.86 13.83
C PRO A 119 -3.50 -9.84 12.68
N LEU A 120 -3.26 -8.57 13.03
CA LEU A 120 -3.08 -7.47 12.06
C LEU A 120 -2.00 -7.81 11.01
N ASN A 121 -2.33 -7.71 9.72
CA ASN A 121 -1.41 -8.06 8.65
C ASN A 121 -0.13 -7.21 8.65
N LEU A 122 -0.19 -5.92 8.99
CA LEU A 122 1.02 -5.10 9.13
C LEU A 122 1.91 -5.58 10.28
N GLY A 123 1.30 -6.03 11.39
CA GLY A 123 2.04 -6.67 12.47
C GLY A 123 2.72 -7.97 12.02
N ARG A 124 2.04 -8.77 11.19
CA ARG A 124 2.60 -9.99 10.59
C ARG A 124 3.76 -9.67 9.65
N LEU A 125 3.66 -8.62 8.82
CA LEU A 125 4.78 -8.16 7.98
C LEU A 125 6.01 -7.82 8.83
N ALA A 126 5.83 -7.04 9.91
CA ALA A 126 6.95 -6.69 10.80
C ALA A 126 7.60 -7.91 11.46
N LEU A 127 6.82 -8.93 11.80
CA LEU A 127 7.34 -10.18 12.38
C LEU A 127 8.09 -11.03 11.35
N ALA A 128 7.65 -11.03 10.09
CA ALA A 128 8.28 -11.77 9.01
C ALA A 128 9.50 -11.05 8.41
N TRP A 129 9.66 -9.75 8.67
CA TRP A 129 10.76 -8.95 8.14
C TRP A 129 12.12 -9.35 8.71
N ASP A 130 13.09 -9.55 7.82
CA ASP A 130 14.50 -9.80 8.13
C ASP A 130 15.41 -9.01 7.17
N ALA A 131 15.90 -7.85 7.60
CA ALA A 131 16.74 -6.96 6.80
C ALA A 131 18.06 -7.59 6.30
N ALA A 132 18.50 -8.71 6.88
CA ALA A 132 19.65 -9.46 6.38
C ALA A 132 19.28 -10.26 5.11
N LYS A 133 18.06 -10.80 5.06
CA LYS A 133 17.59 -11.67 3.96
C LYS A 133 16.93 -10.89 2.82
N MET A 134 16.15 -9.87 3.15
CA MET A 134 15.28 -9.19 2.18
C MET A 134 15.51 -7.68 2.15
N ASP A 135 15.17 -7.08 1.02
CA ASP A 135 15.07 -5.63 0.86
C ASP A 135 13.62 -5.18 0.70
N ILE A 136 12.72 -6.09 0.31
CA ILE A 136 11.29 -5.84 0.16
C ILE A 136 10.52 -7.09 0.63
N LEU A 137 9.50 -6.87 1.45
CA LEU A 137 8.52 -7.87 1.85
C LEU A 137 7.13 -7.38 1.46
N LEU A 138 6.51 -8.05 0.49
CA LEU A 138 5.18 -7.72 -0.01
C LEU A 138 4.09 -8.44 0.79
N MET A 139 3.00 -7.75 1.07
CA MET A 139 1.75 -8.40 1.44
C MET A 139 1.06 -8.90 0.17
N LEU A 140 0.61 -10.16 0.19
CA LEU A 140 0.03 -10.82 -0.96
C LEU A 140 -1.40 -11.29 -0.67
N ALA A 141 -2.32 -11.04 -1.61
CA ALA A 141 -3.69 -11.52 -1.55
C ALA A 141 -3.91 -12.64 -2.58
N ASP A 142 -4.76 -13.59 -2.22
CA ASP A 142 -5.26 -14.61 -3.13
C ASP A 142 -6.50 -14.10 -3.88
N LEU A 143 -6.78 -14.66 -5.05
CA LEU A 143 -7.96 -14.33 -5.84
C LEU A 143 -9.27 -14.59 -5.08
N HIS A 144 -9.35 -15.63 -4.25
CA HIS A 144 -10.59 -15.95 -3.53
C HIS A 144 -10.93 -14.94 -2.41
N GLN A 145 -9.94 -14.19 -1.92
CA GLN A 145 -10.11 -13.16 -0.89
C GLN A 145 -10.12 -11.74 -1.49
N ALA A 146 -10.22 -11.61 -2.81
CA ALA A 146 -10.15 -10.33 -3.50
C ALA A 146 -11.53 -9.82 -3.94
N THR A 147 -11.77 -8.52 -3.77
CA THR A 147 -12.94 -7.81 -4.32
C THR A 147 -12.52 -6.60 -5.14
N GLY A 148 -13.19 -6.40 -6.27
CA GLY A 148 -12.91 -5.30 -7.21
C GLY A 148 -11.70 -5.53 -8.12
N HIS A 149 -11.06 -6.71 -8.04
CA HIS A 149 -9.96 -7.09 -8.90
C HIS A 149 -10.44 -7.74 -10.19
N CYS A 150 -9.98 -7.22 -11.33
CA CYS A 150 -10.27 -7.79 -12.65
C CYS A 150 -8.98 -8.16 -13.41
N GLY A 151 -7.84 -8.15 -12.72
CA GLY A 151 -6.51 -8.34 -13.32
C GLY A 151 -5.96 -9.75 -13.18
N SER A 152 -4.78 -9.97 -13.76
CA SER A 152 -3.99 -11.17 -13.51
C SER A 152 -3.35 -11.15 -12.12
N THR A 153 -2.73 -12.26 -11.74
CA THR A 153 -1.87 -12.33 -10.56
C THR A 153 -0.55 -11.60 -10.82
N ASP A 154 0.20 -11.27 -9.75
CA ASP A 154 1.45 -10.52 -9.84
C ASP A 154 2.69 -11.39 -9.58
N PHE A 155 2.62 -12.26 -8.57
CA PHE A 155 3.78 -13.00 -8.06
C PHE A 155 3.49 -14.47 -7.78
N LEU A 156 4.49 -15.31 -7.98
CA LEU A 156 4.52 -16.69 -7.47
C LEU A 156 5.47 -16.75 -6.28
N VAL A 157 5.08 -17.48 -5.24
CA VAL A 157 5.80 -17.58 -3.98
C VAL A 157 6.49 -18.94 -3.88
N ALA A 158 7.81 -18.93 -3.65
CA ALA A 158 8.56 -20.14 -3.35
C ALA A 158 8.34 -20.59 -1.88
N PRO A 159 8.68 -21.84 -1.51
CA PRO A 159 8.47 -22.34 -0.14
C PRO A 159 9.17 -21.53 0.97
N ASP A 160 10.25 -20.83 0.63
CA ASP A 160 11.00 -19.94 1.53
C ASP A 160 10.46 -18.50 1.56
N GLY A 161 9.40 -18.21 0.80
CA GLY A 161 8.78 -16.89 0.68
C GLY A 161 9.35 -16.02 -0.44
N ALA A 162 10.39 -16.45 -1.16
CA ALA A 162 10.97 -15.67 -2.26
C ALA A 162 9.97 -15.51 -3.42
N LEU A 163 9.96 -14.33 -4.04
CA LEU A 163 9.01 -14.02 -5.12
C LEU A 163 9.65 -14.03 -6.50
N ARG A 164 8.86 -14.47 -7.47
CA ARG A 164 9.10 -14.24 -8.91
C ARG A 164 7.83 -13.70 -9.55
N ARG A 165 7.96 -12.97 -10.67
CA ARG A 165 6.79 -12.52 -11.44
C ARG A 165 5.96 -13.73 -11.89
N SER A 166 4.65 -13.68 -11.67
CA SER A 166 3.75 -14.76 -12.09
C SER A 166 3.56 -14.79 -13.60
N LYS A 167 3.65 -13.63 -14.27
CA LYS A 167 3.28 -13.44 -15.69
C LYS A 167 1.85 -13.93 -15.97
N GLY A 168 0.95 -13.76 -14.99
CA GLY A 168 -0.46 -14.14 -15.08
C GLY A 168 -0.77 -15.61 -14.83
N ASP A 169 0.17 -16.36 -14.25
CA ASP A 169 -0.09 -17.71 -13.76
C ASP A 169 -1.29 -17.71 -12.77
N PRO A 170 -2.33 -18.55 -12.98
CA PRO A 170 -3.49 -18.63 -12.09
C PRO A 170 -3.16 -19.03 -10.66
N ALA A 171 -2.03 -19.70 -10.42
CA ALA A 171 -1.55 -20.04 -9.08
C ALA A 171 -0.81 -18.89 -8.38
N GLY A 172 -0.65 -17.75 -9.06
CA GLY A 172 -0.03 -16.56 -8.50
C GLY A 172 -0.92 -15.86 -7.48
N LEU A 173 -0.31 -14.94 -6.73
CA LEU A 173 -0.94 -14.05 -5.79
C LEU A 173 -0.85 -12.61 -6.28
N ILE A 174 -1.73 -11.76 -5.76
CA ILE A 174 -1.84 -10.34 -6.07
C ILE A 174 -1.02 -9.54 -5.05
N TYR A 175 -0.33 -8.49 -5.49
CA TYR A 175 0.24 -7.51 -4.57
C TYR A 175 -0.88 -6.72 -3.88
N ALA A 176 -1.04 -6.93 -2.58
CA ALA A 176 -2.16 -6.38 -1.81
C ALA A 176 -2.03 -4.88 -1.49
N GLY A 177 -1.03 -4.19 -2.06
CA GLY A 177 -0.83 -2.75 -1.87
C GLY A 177 -0.19 -2.38 -0.53
N ALA A 178 0.36 -3.33 0.22
CA ALA A 178 1.17 -3.05 1.41
C ALA A 178 2.52 -3.79 1.38
N ALA A 179 3.59 -3.15 1.83
CA ALA A 179 4.91 -3.75 1.90
C ALA A 179 5.75 -3.16 3.04
N ILE A 180 6.81 -3.86 3.45
CA ILE A 180 7.97 -3.26 4.12
C ILE A 180 9.11 -3.18 3.11
N ILE A 181 9.78 -2.04 3.06
CA ILE A 181 10.94 -1.81 2.19
C ILE A 181 12.12 -1.25 2.97
N HIS A 182 13.34 -1.60 2.56
CA HIS A 182 14.54 -0.98 3.11
C HIS A 182 14.99 0.21 2.25
N PRO A 183 15.28 1.39 2.84
CA PRO A 183 15.70 2.59 2.09
C PRO A 183 16.97 2.42 1.24
N ARG A 184 17.90 1.52 1.62
CA ARG A 184 19.10 1.16 0.84
C ARG A 184 18.83 0.84 -0.64
N LEU A 185 17.62 0.39 -0.99
CA LEU A 185 17.26 0.13 -2.39
C LEU A 185 17.30 1.37 -3.26
N PHE A 186 16.96 2.51 -2.67
CA PHE A 186 16.88 3.82 -3.28
C PHE A 186 18.18 4.63 -3.14
N LYS A 187 19.28 3.98 -2.73
CA LYS A 187 20.58 4.65 -2.65
C LYS A 187 20.91 5.25 -4.02
N ASP A 188 21.23 6.54 -4.04
CA ASP A 188 21.56 7.34 -5.22
C ASP A 188 20.43 7.44 -6.27
N ALA A 189 19.20 7.02 -5.93
CA ALA A 189 18.05 7.16 -6.81
C ALA A 189 17.60 8.64 -6.86
N PRO A 190 17.29 9.18 -8.05
CA PRO A 190 16.78 10.53 -8.17
C PRO A 190 15.28 10.60 -7.82
N ALA A 191 14.84 11.73 -7.28
CA ALA A 191 13.42 12.03 -7.03
C ALA A 191 12.71 12.42 -8.35
N GLU A 192 12.73 11.52 -9.32
CA GLU A 192 12.20 11.69 -10.68
C GLU A 192 11.05 10.69 -10.94
N PRO A 193 10.19 10.89 -11.96
CA PRO A 193 9.09 9.98 -12.25
C PRO A 193 9.57 8.56 -12.61
N HIS A 194 9.35 7.60 -11.72
CA HIS A 194 9.60 6.18 -11.98
C HIS A 194 8.80 5.24 -11.07
N SER A 195 8.58 4.02 -11.57
CA SER A 195 7.73 3.02 -10.91
C SER A 195 8.48 2.19 -9.86
N LEU A 196 7.79 1.87 -8.77
CA LEU A 196 8.24 0.91 -7.75
C LEU A 196 8.46 -0.50 -8.31
N ASN A 197 7.80 -0.87 -9.41
CA ASN A 197 7.99 -2.17 -10.06
C ASN A 197 9.44 -2.43 -10.47
N ALA A 198 10.20 -1.39 -10.84
CA ALA A 198 11.63 -1.53 -11.16
C ALA A 198 12.45 -2.03 -9.96
N TYR A 199 12.06 -1.64 -8.73
CA TYR A 199 12.71 -2.11 -7.51
C TYR A 199 12.27 -3.51 -7.12
N PHE A 200 11.02 -3.91 -7.43
CA PHE A 200 10.61 -5.30 -7.32
C PHE A 200 11.47 -6.18 -8.22
N ASP A 201 11.68 -5.79 -9.48
CA ASP A 201 12.51 -6.56 -10.42
C ASP A 201 13.99 -6.60 -10.01
N LYS A 202 14.54 -5.49 -9.49
CA LYS A 202 15.88 -5.44 -8.90
C LYS A 202 16.02 -6.37 -7.70
N ALA A 203 15.02 -6.38 -6.81
CA ALA A 203 15.01 -7.25 -5.64
C ALA A 203 14.83 -8.72 -6.01
N ILE A 204 14.03 -9.06 -7.04
CA ILE A 204 13.96 -10.43 -7.60
C ILE A 204 15.33 -10.87 -8.11
N ALA A 205 16.00 -10.04 -8.92
CA ALA A 205 17.31 -10.35 -9.48
C ALA A 205 18.38 -10.56 -8.39
N GLY A 206 18.26 -9.85 -7.27
CA GLY A 206 19.12 -10.02 -6.10
C GLY A 206 18.73 -11.15 -5.16
N GLY A 207 17.60 -11.84 -5.37
CA GLY A 207 17.07 -12.84 -4.44
C GLY A 207 16.58 -12.25 -3.11
N ARG A 208 16.11 -11.00 -3.11
CA ARG A 208 15.78 -10.19 -1.93
C ARG A 208 14.35 -9.65 -1.92
N LEU A 209 13.50 -10.10 -2.85
CA LEU A 209 12.05 -9.86 -2.83
C LEU A 209 11.33 -11.07 -2.21
N PHE A 210 10.63 -10.83 -1.11
CA PHE A 210 9.85 -11.84 -0.41
C PHE A 210 8.38 -11.43 -0.31
N GLY A 211 7.50 -12.40 -0.06
CA GLY A 211 6.08 -12.16 0.11
C GLY A 211 5.48 -12.90 1.29
N MET A 212 4.43 -12.33 1.85
CA MET A 212 3.65 -12.90 2.93
C MET A 212 2.16 -12.86 2.57
N PRO A 213 1.49 -14.02 2.46
CA PRO A 213 0.05 -14.07 2.27
C PRO A 213 -0.71 -13.42 3.43
N MET A 214 -1.59 -12.48 3.11
CA MET A 214 -2.46 -11.84 4.09
C MET A 214 -3.57 -12.78 4.57
N HIS A 215 -4.08 -12.51 5.75
CA HIS A 215 -5.29 -13.12 6.29
C HIS A 215 -6.37 -12.06 6.38
N GLY A 216 -7.52 -12.29 5.77
CA GLY A 216 -8.50 -11.23 5.69
C GLY A 216 -9.27 -11.26 4.40
N HIS A 217 -9.86 -10.11 4.10
CA HIS A 217 -10.45 -9.82 2.82
C HIS A 217 -9.78 -8.59 2.22
N TRP A 218 -9.31 -8.70 0.99
CA TRP A 218 -8.63 -7.63 0.26
C TRP A 218 -9.58 -6.96 -0.73
N ILE A 219 -9.57 -5.63 -0.74
CA ILE A 219 -10.50 -4.82 -1.52
C ILE A 219 -9.71 -3.78 -2.30
N THR A 220 -9.97 -3.70 -3.61
CA THR A 220 -9.46 -2.66 -4.49
C THR A 220 -10.59 -1.90 -5.14
N VAL A 221 -10.49 -0.57 -5.20
CA VAL A 221 -11.51 0.28 -5.82
C VAL A 221 -10.87 0.97 -7.01
N GLY A 222 -10.82 0.26 -8.14
CA GLY A 222 -10.18 0.71 -9.38
C GLY A 222 -11.08 1.52 -10.31
N THR A 223 -12.39 1.27 -10.24
CA THR A 223 -13.46 1.82 -11.10
C THR A 223 -14.72 2.10 -10.26
N PRO A 224 -15.65 2.97 -10.72
CA PRO A 224 -16.86 3.28 -9.98
C PRO A 224 -17.72 2.05 -9.67
N ASP A 225 -17.77 1.08 -10.59
CA ASP A 225 -18.54 -0.16 -10.42
C ASP A 225 -18.00 -1.08 -9.31
N ALA A 226 -16.77 -0.86 -8.85
CA ALA A 226 -16.20 -1.58 -7.71
C ALA A 226 -16.71 -1.06 -6.37
N ILE A 227 -17.31 0.14 -6.30
CA ILE A 227 -17.79 0.73 -5.04
C ILE A 227 -18.87 -0.13 -4.37
N PRO A 228 -19.97 -0.53 -5.04
CA PRO A 228 -20.99 -1.37 -4.40
C PRO A 228 -20.43 -2.71 -3.94
N LEU A 229 -19.54 -3.32 -4.73
CA LEU A 229 -18.88 -4.58 -4.36
C LEU A 229 -18.02 -4.41 -3.10
N ALA A 230 -17.31 -3.30 -2.99
CA ALA A 230 -16.49 -2.98 -1.82
C ALA A 230 -17.35 -2.71 -0.58
N GLU A 231 -18.48 -2.00 -0.72
CA GLU A 231 -19.46 -1.80 0.36
C GLU A 231 -20.00 -3.14 0.89
N ASP A 232 -20.45 -4.02 -0.01
CA ASP A 232 -20.97 -5.34 0.33
C ASP A 232 -19.90 -6.22 0.99
N ALA A 233 -18.66 -6.17 0.50
CA ALA A 233 -17.55 -6.90 1.09
C ALA A 233 -17.24 -6.44 2.52
N VAL A 234 -17.27 -5.12 2.79
CA VAL A 234 -17.10 -4.59 4.14
C VAL A 234 -18.24 -5.06 5.05
N ALA A 235 -19.49 -4.96 4.59
CA ALA A 235 -20.64 -5.42 5.36
C ALA A 235 -20.53 -6.93 5.71
N GLY A 236 -20.17 -7.76 4.74
CA GLY A 236 -20.01 -9.21 4.93
C GLY A 236 -18.90 -9.57 5.92
N ALA A 237 -17.73 -8.93 5.83
CA ALA A 237 -16.61 -9.21 6.71
C ALA A 237 -16.88 -8.81 8.18
N LEU A 238 -17.67 -7.76 8.40
CA LEU A 238 -18.08 -7.33 9.74
C LEU A 238 -19.13 -8.26 10.38
N ILE A 239 -19.96 -8.94 9.57
CA ILE A 239 -20.93 -9.93 10.04
C ILE A 239 -20.23 -11.24 10.42
N GLY A 240 -19.26 -11.69 9.62
CA GLY A 240 -18.51 -12.94 9.85
C GLY A 240 -17.45 -12.87 10.97
N SER A 241 -17.23 -11.69 11.55
CA SER A 241 -16.29 -11.48 12.67
C SER A 241 -16.97 -11.47 14.05
N GLN A 242 -18.28 -11.75 14.11
CA GLN A 242 -19.07 -11.99 15.34
C GLN A 242 -19.24 -13.49 15.57
#